data_AF-O13153-F1
#
_entry.id   AF-O13153-F1
#
_cell.length_a   1.000
_cell.length_b   1.000
_cell.length_c   1.000
_cell.angle_alpha   90.00
_cell.angle_beta   90.00
_cell.angle_gamma   90.00
#
_symmetry.space_group_name_H-M   'P 1'
#
loop_
_entity.id
_entity.type
_entity.pdbx_description
1 polymer ?
#
loop_
_entity_poly.entity_id
_entity_poly.type
_entity_poly.pdbx_seq_one_letter_code
_entity_poly.pdbx_strand_id
1 'polypeptide(L)'
;MVHATSPLLLLLLLSLALVAPGLSARKCSLTGKWDNDLGSIMTIGAVNDNGEFNGTYITAVADNPGNITRSPLLGIQHKRACQPTFGFTVHWNFSESTSVFVGQCFVDKSGKEVLKTKWLQRLAVDDISDDWKATRVGNNDFTRQRTVEE
;
A
#
# COMPACT_ATOMS: atom_id res chain seq x y z
N MET A 1 29.34 -40.10 -31.66
CA MET A 1 30.12 -38.96 -31.11
C MET A 1 29.53 -38.61 -29.77
N VAL A 2 30.18 -39.01 -28.67
CA VAL A 2 29.77 -38.61 -27.32
C VAL A 2 30.44 -37.26 -27.08
N HIS A 3 29.67 -36.17 -27.08
CA HIS A 3 30.22 -34.85 -26.77
C HIS A 3 30.61 -34.82 -25.29
N ALA A 4 31.92 -34.89 -25.03
CA ALA A 4 32.47 -34.60 -23.71
C ALA A 4 32.28 -33.11 -23.43
N THR A 5 31.35 -32.78 -22.55
CA THR A 5 31.21 -31.41 -22.03
C THR A 5 32.46 -31.08 -21.22
N SER A 6 33.13 -29.98 -21.59
CA SER A 6 34.37 -29.55 -20.93
C SER A 6 34.11 -29.22 -19.46
N PRO A 7 34.85 -29.80 -18.50
CA PRO A 7 34.67 -29.52 -17.06
C PRO A 7 34.89 -28.03 -16.73
N LEU A 8 35.66 -27.30 -17.55
CA LEU A 8 35.83 -25.85 -17.46
C LEU A 8 34.52 -25.09 -17.72
N LEU A 9 33.71 -25.54 -18.68
CA LEU A 9 32.42 -24.91 -18.97
C LEU A 9 31.44 -25.12 -17.82
N LEU A 10 31.48 -26.30 -17.20
CA LEU A 10 30.66 -26.63 -16.03
C LEU A 10 31.05 -25.79 -14.81
N LEU A 11 32.37 -25.62 -14.55
CA LEU A 11 32.90 -24.75 -13.50
C LEU A 11 32.51 -23.29 -13.74
N LEU A 12 32.60 -22.81 -14.98
CA LEU A 12 32.21 -21.44 -15.34
C LEU A 12 30.71 -21.19 -15.05
N LEU A 13 29.85 -22.13 -15.45
CA LEU A 13 28.40 -22.08 -15.20
C LEU A 13 28.09 -22.12 -13.70
N LEU A 14 28.78 -22.96 -12.91
CA LEU A 14 28.62 -22.96 -11.46
C LEU A 14 29.05 -21.64 -10.83
N SER A 15 30.17 -21.06 -11.27
CA SER A 15 30.61 -19.76 -10.76
C SER A 15 29.66 -18.61 -11.13
N LEU A 16 29.05 -18.64 -12.32
CA LEU A 16 28.02 -17.66 -12.70
C LEU A 16 26.76 -17.77 -11.84
N ALA A 17 26.33 -19.00 -11.52
CA ALA A 17 25.19 -19.24 -10.65
C ALA A 17 25.46 -18.83 -9.18
N LEU A 18 26.70 -18.93 -8.71
CA LEU A 18 27.10 -18.52 -7.35
C LEU A 18 27.27 -17.00 -7.21
N VAL A 19 27.59 -16.31 -8.31
CA VAL A 19 27.79 -14.84 -8.34
C VAL A 19 26.51 -14.10 -8.70
N ALA A 20 25.46 -14.78 -9.21
CA ALA A 20 24.15 -14.18 -9.36
C ALA A 20 23.64 -13.76 -7.97
N PRO A 21 23.64 -12.46 -7.63
CA PRO A 21 23.01 -12.02 -6.41
C PRO A 21 21.55 -12.46 -6.59
N GLY A 22 21.02 -13.25 -5.66
CA GLY A 22 19.61 -13.55 -5.66
C GLY A 22 18.89 -12.20 -5.63
N LEU A 23 18.45 -11.71 -6.80
CA LEU A 23 17.65 -10.52 -6.97
C LEU A 23 16.25 -10.86 -6.44
N SER A 24 16.19 -11.12 -5.13
CA SER A 24 14.93 -11.18 -4.41
C SER A 24 14.39 -9.76 -4.48
N ALA A 25 13.43 -9.55 -5.37
CA ALA A 25 12.79 -8.26 -5.51
C ALA A 25 12.30 -7.84 -4.12
N ARG A 26 12.76 -6.67 -3.66
CA ARG A 26 12.41 -6.16 -2.33
C ARG A 26 10.89 -6.16 -2.23
N LYS A 27 10.36 -6.89 -1.24
CA LYS A 27 8.93 -6.96 -1.01
C LYS A 27 8.45 -5.65 -0.41
N CYS A 28 7.53 -5.00 -1.09
CA CYS A 28 6.85 -3.79 -0.63
C CYS A 28 5.95 -4.16 0.55
N SER A 29 6.18 -3.54 1.71
CA SER A 29 5.48 -3.87 2.96
C SER A 29 4.61 -2.71 3.42
N LEU A 30 3.30 -2.94 3.50
CA LEU A 30 2.34 -1.93 3.98
C LEU A 30 2.55 -1.54 5.44
N THR A 31 3.09 -2.43 6.28
CA THR A 31 3.31 -2.14 7.70
C THR A 31 4.23 -0.93 7.89
N GLY A 32 3.80 0.02 8.73
CA GLY A 32 4.52 1.25 9.02
C GLY A 32 3.67 2.50 8.86
N LYS A 33 4.35 3.66 8.81
CA LYS A 33 3.73 4.98 8.68
C LYS A 33 3.91 5.52 7.26
N TRP A 34 2.86 6.15 6.76
CA TRP A 34 2.78 6.68 5.40
C TRP A 34 2.17 8.06 5.40
N ASP A 35 2.72 8.95 4.59
CA ASP A 35 2.14 10.26 4.28
C ASP A 35 1.64 10.23 2.83
N ASN A 36 0.50 10.87 2.56
CA ASN A 36 0.06 11.12 1.18
C ASN A 36 0.36 12.54 0.69
N ASP A 37 0.10 12.76 -0.59
CA ASP A 37 0.23 14.02 -1.32
C ASP A 37 -0.67 15.16 -0.79
N LEU A 38 -1.66 14.86 0.05
CA LEU A 38 -2.53 15.85 0.71
C LEU A 38 -2.11 16.15 2.15
N GLY A 39 -1.05 15.51 2.67
CA GLY A 39 -0.60 15.65 4.05
C GLY A 39 -1.35 14.76 5.06
N SER A 40 -2.22 13.87 4.60
CA SER A 40 -2.85 12.87 5.46
C SER A 40 -1.85 11.78 5.83
N ILE A 41 -1.96 11.24 7.05
CA ILE A 41 -1.04 10.23 7.59
C ILE A 41 -1.83 8.96 7.86
N MET A 42 -1.28 7.81 7.47
CA MET A 42 -1.80 6.51 7.90
C MET A 42 -0.72 5.67 8.57
N THR A 43 -1.12 4.90 9.57
CA THR A 43 -0.28 3.92 10.25
C THR A 43 -0.95 2.55 10.10
N ILE A 44 -0.25 1.61 9.49
CA ILE A 44 -0.71 0.23 9.26
C ILE A 44 0.09 -0.69 10.19
N GLY A 45 -0.63 -1.53 10.93
CA GLY A 45 -0.07 -2.56 11.80
C GLY A 45 0.57 -3.73 11.05
N ALA A 46 0.88 -4.80 11.79
CA ALA A 46 1.35 -6.03 11.17
C ALA A 46 0.26 -6.64 10.28
N VAL A 47 0.67 -7.13 9.10
CA VAL A 47 -0.23 -7.86 8.19
C VAL A 47 -0.17 -9.34 8.54
N ASN A 48 -1.32 -9.96 8.81
CA ASN A 48 -1.41 -11.36 9.24
C ASN A 48 -1.21 -12.36 8.08
N ASP A 49 -1.42 -13.65 8.35
CA ASP A 49 -1.23 -14.72 7.35
C ASP A 49 -2.24 -14.74 6.21
N ASN A 50 -3.43 -14.19 6.45
CA ASN A 50 -4.47 -14.02 5.44
C ASN A 50 -4.27 -12.74 4.60
N GLY A 51 -3.30 -11.90 4.96
CA GLY A 51 -3.09 -10.60 4.31
C GLY A 51 -3.92 -9.48 4.91
N GLU A 52 -4.67 -9.74 5.98
CA GLU A 52 -5.49 -8.73 6.67
C GLU A 52 -4.60 -7.82 7.52
N PHE A 53 -5.01 -6.55 7.63
CA PHE A 53 -4.34 -5.56 8.45
C PHE A 53 -5.33 -4.55 9.00
N ASN A 54 -5.02 -4.01 10.18
CA ASN A 54 -5.69 -2.86 10.76
C ASN A 54 -4.72 -1.67 10.86
N GLY A 55 -5.27 -0.50 11.17
CA GLY A 55 -4.47 0.70 11.32
C GLY A 55 -5.28 1.90 11.75
N THR A 56 -4.65 3.06 11.64
CA THR A 56 -5.31 4.35 11.87
C THR A 56 -4.99 5.31 10.74
N TYR A 57 -5.95 6.17 10.41
CA TYR A 57 -5.87 7.21 9.40
C TYR A 57 -6.14 8.56 10.08
N ILE A 58 -5.35 9.57 9.76
CA ILE A 58 -5.64 10.95 10.12
C ILE A 58 -5.58 11.78 8.84
N THR A 59 -6.73 12.30 8.44
CA THR A 59 -6.83 13.09 7.20
C THR A 59 -6.40 14.53 7.46
N ALA A 60 -5.73 15.16 6.49
CA ALA A 60 -5.45 16.60 6.54
C ALA A 60 -6.62 17.45 5.99
N VAL A 61 -7.58 16.81 5.29
CA VAL A 61 -8.70 17.48 4.63
C VAL A 61 -10.02 16.78 4.95
N ALA A 62 -11.08 17.56 5.11
CA ALA A 62 -12.46 17.10 5.30
C ALA A 62 -13.45 18.22 4.95
N ASP A 63 -14.74 17.89 4.79
CA ASP A 63 -15.80 18.89 4.60
C ASP A 63 -15.94 19.81 5.82
N ASN A 64 -15.67 19.27 7.03
CA ASN A 64 -15.65 20.00 8.29
C ASN A 64 -14.31 19.77 9.01
N PRO A 65 -13.21 20.46 8.62
CA PRO A 65 -11.87 20.19 9.13
C PRO A 65 -11.71 20.30 10.64
N GLY A 66 -12.50 21.16 11.31
CA GLY A 66 -12.48 21.32 12.76
C GLY A 66 -12.88 20.07 13.55
N ASN A 67 -13.56 19.12 12.91
CA ASN A 67 -13.99 17.87 13.55
C ASN A 67 -13.02 16.71 13.31
N ILE A 68 -11.95 16.89 12.53
CA ILE A 68 -11.05 15.80 12.15
C ILE A 68 -10.52 15.08 13.39
N THR A 69 -10.77 13.78 13.45
CA THR A 69 -10.22 12.88 14.46
C THR A 69 -9.58 11.66 13.79
N ARG A 70 -8.66 11.03 14.53
CA ARG A 70 -8.05 9.75 14.12
C ARG A 70 -9.16 8.71 13.90
N SER A 71 -9.14 8.09 12.74
CA SER A 71 -10.17 7.18 12.25
C SER A 71 -9.58 5.79 12.01
N PRO A 72 -10.26 4.68 12.40
CA PRO A 72 -9.75 3.34 12.17
C PRO A 72 -9.76 2.97 10.67
N LEU A 73 -8.80 2.15 10.26
CA LEU A 73 -8.82 1.48 8.97
C LEU A 73 -8.69 -0.03 9.11
N LEU A 74 -9.30 -0.78 8.18
CA LEU A 74 -9.24 -2.23 8.09
C LEU A 74 -9.14 -2.64 6.61
N GLY A 75 -8.24 -3.56 6.28
CA GLY A 75 -8.02 -3.96 4.89
C GLY A 75 -7.34 -5.30 4.72
N ILE A 76 -7.10 -5.64 3.45
CA ILE A 76 -6.45 -6.88 3.01
C ILE A 76 -5.46 -6.54 1.88
N GLN A 77 -4.27 -7.14 1.92
CA GLN A 77 -3.30 -7.12 0.83
C GLN A 77 -3.00 -8.52 0.30
N HIS A 78 -2.61 -8.60 -0.97
CA HIS A 78 -2.08 -9.82 -1.53
C HIS A 78 -0.71 -10.14 -0.91
N LYS A 79 -0.42 -11.40 -0.59
CA LYS A 79 0.87 -11.79 0.02
C LYS A 79 1.90 -12.35 -0.96
N ARG A 80 1.48 -12.81 -2.15
CA ARG A 80 2.33 -13.53 -3.10
C ARG A 80 3.25 -12.61 -3.90
N ALA A 81 2.74 -11.46 -4.34
CA ALA A 81 3.50 -10.52 -5.16
C ALA A 81 4.50 -9.72 -4.31
N CYS A 82 5.66 -9.39 -4.89
CA CYS A 82 6.62 -8.47 -4.27
C CYS A 82 6.11 -7.02 -4.24
N GLN A 83 5.17 -6.68 -5.13
CA GLN A 83 4.52 -5.38 -5.25
C GLN A 83 3.00 -5.57 -5.21
N PRO A 84 2.43 -5.89 -4.03
CA PRO A 84 1.07 -6.38 -3.92
C PRO A 84 0.02 -5.30 -4.15
N THR A 85 -1.11 -5.72 -4.73
CA THR A 85 -2.36 -4.95 -4.66
C THR A 85 -3.01 -5.13 -3.30
N PHE A 86 -3.73 -4.11 -2.85
CA PHE A 86 -4.39 -4.08 -1.55
C PHE A 86 -5.65 -3.22 -1.60
N GLY A 87 -6.50 -3.38 -0.59
CA GLY A 87 -7.61 -2.46 -0.34
C GLY A 87 -7.88 -2.33 1.15
N PHE A 88 -8.40 -1.17 1.57
CA PHE A 88 -8.81 -0.92 2.94
C PHE A 88 -9.99 0.05 3.01
N THR A 89 -10.77 -0.08 4.07
CA THR A 89 -11.87 0.81 4.43
C THR A 89 -11.45 1.70 5.59
N VAL A 90 -11.81 2.98 5.53
CA VAL A 90 -11.70 3.95 6.63
C VAL A 90 -13.10 4.31 7.09
N HIS A 91 -13.37 4.04 8.36
CA HIS A 91 -14.56 4.55 9.05
C HIS A 91 -14.18 5.89 9.69
N TRP A 92 -14.77 6.98 9.22
CA TRP A 92 -14.47 8.31 9.73
C TRP A 92 -15.11 8.56 11.09
N ASN A 93 -14.31 8.63 12.16
CA ASN A 93 -14.81 8.81 13.54
C ASN A 93 -15.50 10.17 13.80
N PHE A 94 -15.57 11.05 12.80
CA PHE A 94 -16.08 12.41 12.91
C PHE A 94 -17.20 12.72 11.89
N SER A 95 -17.68 11.70 11.16
CA SER A 95 -18.76 11.85 10.18
C SER A 95 -19.38 10.49 9.85
N GLU A 96 -20.64 10.47 9.44
CA GLU A 96 -21.31 9.26 8.91
C GLU A 96 -20.87 8.91 7.47
N SER A 97 -19.64 9.23 7.09
CA SER A 97 -19.08 8.87 5.79
C SER A 97 -18.14 7.67 5.92
N THR A 98 -17.90 6.98 4.80
CA THR A 98 -16.93 5.89 4.71
C THR A 98 -16.08 6.09 3.47
N SER A 99 -14.77 5.86 3.58
CA SER A 99 -13.89 5.83 2.41
C SER A 99 -13.30 4.45 2.20
N VAL A 100 -13.21 4.01 0.95
CA VAL A 100 -12.47 2.82 0.56
C VAL A 100 -11.31 3.23 -0.32
N PHE A 101 -10.16 2.61 -0.11
CA PHE A 101 -8.96 2.78 -0.91
C PHE A 101 -8.61 1.44 -1.55
N VAL A 102 -8.22 1.48 -2.81
CA VAL A 102 -7.66 0.34 -3.55
C VAL A 102 -6.39 0.80 -4.25
N GLY A 103 -5.37 -0.04 -4.28
CA GLY A 103 -4.09 0.37 -4.85
C GLY A 103 -3.07 -0.74 -4.99
N GLN A 104 -1.85 -0.33 -5.33
CA GLN A 104 -0.70 -1.21 -5.43
C GLN A 104 0.53 -0.56 -4.79
N CYS A 105 1.28 -1.38 -4.05
CA CYS A 105 2.55 -1.01 -3.43
C CYS A 105 3.67 -1.27 -4.44
N PHE A 106 4.34 -0.22 -4.90
CA PHE A 106 5.48 -0.30 -5.83
C PHE A 106 6.80 -0.03 -5.11
N VAL A 107 7.88 -0.64 -5.60
CA VAL A 107 9.27 -0.33 -5.22
C VAL A 107 9.99 0.16 -6.46
N ASP A 108 10.47 1.40 -6.44
CA ASP A 108 11.21 1.95 -7.57
C ASP A 108 12.65 1.42 -7.66
N LYS A 109 13.38 1.83 -8.70
CA LYS A 109 14.78 1.41 -8.93
C LYS A 109 15.74 1.82 -7.80
N SER A 110 15.39 2.81 -6.99
CA SER A 110 16.16 3.25 -5.82
C SER A 110 15.80 2.50 -4.54
N GLY A 111 14.80 1.60 -4.60
CA GLY A 111 14.29 0.87 -3.45
C GLY A 111 13.26 1.66 -2.63
N LYS A 112 12.78 2.81 -3.13
CA LYS A 112 11.74 3.61 -2.47
C LYS A 112 10.37 3.02 -2.74
N GLU A 113 9.58 2.92 -1.68
CA GLU A 113 8.21 2.40 -1.76
C GLU A 113 7.20 3.53 -1.99
N VAL A 114 6.23 3.26 -2.87
CA VAL A 114 5.12 4.18 -3.18
C VAL A 114 3.83 3.38 -3.25
N LEU A 115 2.78 3.84 -2.56
CA LEU A 115 1.44 3.29 -2.74
C LEU A 115 0.68 4.16 -3.72
N LYS A 116 0.35 3.62 -4.89
CA LYS A 116 -0.53 4.27 -5.86
C LYS A 116 -1.96 3.84 -5.57
N THR A 117 -2.81 4.76 -5.15
CA THR A 117 -4.18 4.44 -4.73
C THR A 117 -5.23 5.24 -5.48
N LYS A 118 -6.40 4.61 -5.63
CA LYS A 118 -7.67 5.27 -5.92
C LYS A 118 -8.55 5.12 -4.69
N TRP A 119 -9.46 6.06 -4.50
CA TRP A 119 -10.43 5.99 -3.42
C TRP A 119 -11.84 6.36 -3.88
N LEU A 120 -12.82 5.80 -3.17
CA LEU A 120 -14.20 6.23 -3.19
C LEU A 120 -14.56 6.72 -1.79
N GLN A 121 -15.24 7.85 -1.70
CA GLN A 121 -15.82 8.35 -0.45
C GLN A 121 -17.33 8.32 -0.59
N ARG A 122 -17.98 7.51 0.25
CA ARG A 122 -19.42 7.44 0.37
C ARG A 122 -19.89 8.36 1.50
N LEU A 123 -20.75 9.31 1.16
CA LEU A 123 -21.46 10.15 2.10
C LEU A 123 -22.76 9.47 2.54
N ALA A 124 -23.15 9.69 3.80
CA ALA A 124 -24.52 9.43 4.22
C ALA A 124 -25.45 10.45 3.55
N VAL A 125 -26.58 9.98 3.05
CA VAL A 125 -27.68 10.79 2.50
C VAL A 125 -28.99 10.29 3.08
N ASP A 126 -29.94 11.20 3.25
CA ASP A 126 -31.19 10.91 3.96
C ASP A 126 -32.17 10.07 3.13
N ASP A 127 -32.11 10.17 1.80
CA ASP A 127 -33.04 9.52 0.88
C ASP A 127 -32.34 8.87 -0.32
N ILE A 128 -32.93 7.80 -0.85
CA ILE A 128 -32.37 7.06 -2.00
C ILE A 128 -32.34 7.91 -3.28
N SER A 129 -33.23 8.91 -3.41
CA SER A 129 -33.21 9.87 -4.52
C SER A 129 -31.96 10.75 -4.52
N ASP A 130 -31.22 10.80 -3.41
CA ASP A 130 -29.94 11.50 -3.27
C ASP A 130 -28.71 10.58 -3.43
N ASP A 131 -28.90 9.30 -3.72
CA ASP A 131 -27.81 8.33 -3.90
C ASP A 131 -26.83 8.76 -5.01
N TRP A 132 -27.35 9.35 -6.09
CA TRP A 132 -26.60 9.74 -7.28
C TRP A 132 -25.44 10.72 -6.99
N LYS A 133 -25.56 11.53 -5.91
CA LYS A 133 -24.55 12.53 -5.50
C LYS A 133 -23.70 12.06 -4.31
N ALA A 134 -23.97 10.88 -3.75
CA ALA A 134 -23.39 10.44 -2.49
C ALA A 134 -21.98 9.83 -2.61
N THR A 135 -21.43 9.66 -3.82
CA THR A 135 -20.13 9.00 -4.04
C THR A 135 -19.14 9.94 -4.73
N ARG A 136 -18.06 10.29 -4.02
CA ARG A 136 -16.90 11.02 -4.57
C ARG A 136 -15.79 10.04 -4.92
N VAL A 137 -14.93 10.41 -5.87
CA VAL A 137 -13.79 9.61 -6.34
C VAL A 137 -12.52 10.45 -6.40
N GLY A 138 -11.36 9.84 -6.14
CA GLY A 138 -10.07 10.49 -6.32
C GLY A 138 -8.89 9.52 -6.25
N ASN A 139 -7.70 10.09 -6.06
CA ASN A 139 -6.46 9.35 -5.89
C ASN A 139 -5.63 9.91 -4.75
N ASN A 140 -4.75 9.08 -4.22
CA ASN A 140 -3.66 9.50 -3.35
C ASN A 140 -2.42 8.66 -3.62
N ASP A 141 -1.27 9.34 -3.56
CA ASP A 141 0.04 8.72 -3.65
C ASP A 141 0.67 8.77 -2.27
N PHE A 142 0.91 7.60 -1.66
CA PHE A 142 1.52 7.51 -0.35
C PHE A 142 3.00 7.18 -0.46
N THR A 143 3.80 7.79 0.41
CA THR A 143 5.21 7.47 0.60
C THR A 143 5.49 7.21 2.07
N ARG A 144 6.55 6.46 2.39
CA ARG A 144 6.94 6.22 3.79
C ARG A 144 7.19 7.56 4.49
N GLN A 145 6.62 7.70 5.68
CA GLN A 145 6.81 8.89 6.49
C GLN A 145 8.31 9.04 6.84
N ARG A 146 8.85 10.24 6.64
CA ARG A 146 10.24 10.53 6.99
C ARG A 146 10.37 10.50 8.52
N THR A 147 11.16 9.55 9.04
CA THR A 147 11.70 9.68 10.39
C THR A 147 12.70 10.82 10.34
N VAL A 148 12.40 11.94 10.97
CA VAL A 148 13.45 12.90 11.34
C VAL A 148 14.18 12.23 12.49
N GLU A 149 15.39 11.74 12.25
CA GLU A 149 16.32 11.45 13.34
C GLU A 149 16.68 12.81 13.95
N GLU A 150 16.29 13.01 15.21
CA GLU A 150 16.78 14.13 16.04
C GLU A 150 18.23 13.88 16.48
#